data_AF-A0A7N1A1J8-F1
#
_entry.id   AF-A0A7N1A1J8-F1
#
_cell.length_a   1.000
_cell.length_b   1.000
_cell.length_c   1.000
_cell.angle_alpha   90.00
_cell.angle_beta   90.00
_cell.angle_gamma   90.00
#
_symmetry.space_group_name_H-M   'P 1'
#
loop_
_entity.id
_entity.type
_entity.pdbx_description
1 polymer ?
#
loop_
_entity_poly.entity_id
_entity_poly.type
_entity_poly.pdbx_seq_one_letter_code
_entity_poly.pdbx_strand_id
1 'polypeptide(L)'
;MPQPKAEDRKGMALNCEEAPLDVDIKGGGRVVVLNTNNLPLVGEVGLGADLVRLDGSAMCCPGFSCDSALQVTYIVRGSGHVQIVGIDGKRVLETTVKAGNLFIVPRFFVISKIGNPEGMEWFSIITTPNPIFTHLAGRTSAWKALSPQVLQAAFNVPT
;
A
#
# COMPACT_ATOMS: atom_id res chain seq x y z
N MET A 1 -27.75 16.71 -16.48
CA MET A 1 -27.90 15.31 -16.02
C MET A 1 -28.66 15.33 -14.70
N PRO A 2 -29.59 14.39 -14.43
CA PRO A 2 -30.22 14.29 -13.13
C PRO A 2 -29.18 14.00 -12.04
N GLN A 3 -29.41 14.51 -10.81
CA GLN A 3 -28.53 14.20 -9.69
C GLN A 3 -28.69 12.73 -9.27
N PRO A 4 -27.60 12.00 -9.00
CA PRO A 4 -27.67 10.63 -8.50
C PRO A 4 -28.38 10.59 -7.14
N LYS A 5 -29.20 9.55 -6.90
CA LYS A 5 -29.80 9.33 -5.58
C LYS A 5 -28.74 8.76 -4.63
N ALA A 6 -28.77 9.20 -3.37
CA ALA A 6 -27.84 8.71 -2.36
C ALA A 6 -28.05 7.22 -2.06
N GLU A 7 -29.29 6.75 -2.14
CA GLU A 7 -29.68 5.36 -1.88
C GLU A 7 -29.01 4.37 -2.84
N ASP A 8 -28.82 4.75 -4.10
CA ASP A 8 -28.19 3.91 -5.13
C ASP A 8 -26.70 3.65 -4.83
N ARG A 9 -26.08 4.45 -3.94
CA ARG A 9 -24.68 4.24 -3.53
C ARG A 9 -24.53 3.17 -2.44
N LYS A 10 -25.61 2.86 -1.73
CA LYS A 10 -25.55 1.96 -0.56
C LYS A 10 -25.13 0.56 -1.00
N GLY A 11 -23.98 0.10 -0.53
CA GLY A 11 -23.40 -1.19 -0.91
C GLY A 11 -22.72 -1.22 -2.28
N MET A 12 -22.74 -0.10 -3.03
CA MET A 12 -22.12 0.03 -4.36
C MET A 12 -20.86 0.89 -4.35
N ALA A 13 -20.75 1.84 -3.43
CA ALA A 13 -19.61 2.75 -3.32
C ALA A 13 -19.17 2.94 -1.86
N LEU A 14 -17.87 3.05 -1.67
CA LEU A 14 -17.25 3.46 -0.41
C LEU A 14 -16.39 4.70 -0.66
N ASN A 15 -16.55 5.74 0.16
CA ASN A 15 -15.66 6.90 0.12
C ASN A 15 -14.42 6.63 0.99
N CYS A 16 -13.30 6.29 0.35
CA CYS A 16 -12.05 6.03 1.07
C CYS A 16 -11.43 7.27 1.75
N GLU A 17 -11.82 8.50 1.37
CA GLU A 17 -11.34 9.71 2.04
C GLU A 17 -12.00 9.91 3.42
N GLU A 18 -13.22 9.37 3.60
CA GLU A 18 -14.06 9.51 4.81
C GLU A 18 -14.18 8.21 5.62
N ALA A 19 -13.80 7.07 5.06
CA ALA A 19 -13.88 5.78 5.72
C ALA A 19 -12.97 5.72 6.98
N PRO A 20 -13.28 4.86 7.96
CA PRO A 20 -12.39 4.60 9.08
C PRO A 20 -11.00 4.17 8.61
N LEU A 21 -9.96 4.71 9.26
CA LEU A 21 -8.57 4.43 8.90
C LEU A 21 -8.13 3.08 9.47
N ASP A 22 -7.57 2.23 8.62
CA ASP A 22 -6.91 0.98 9.03
C ASP A 22 -5.54 1.25 9.65
N VAL A 23 -4.87 2.32 9.20
CA VAL A 23 -3.59 2.79 9.75
C VAL A 23 -3.64 4.30 9.87
N ASP A 24 -3.23 4.82 11.04
CA ASP A 24 -3.04 6.24 11.29
C ASP A 24 -1.75 6.46 12.10
N ILE A 25 -0.70 6.92 11.42
CA ILE A 25 0.59 7.22 12.03
C ILE A 25 0.80 8.73 11.96
N LYS A 26 0.84 9.38 13.13
CA LYS A 26 1.09 10.82 13.26
C LYS A 26 2.42 11.21 12.59
N GLY A 27 2.36 12.07 11.58
CA GLY A 27 3.54 12.52 10.82
C GLY A 27 4.11 11.46 9.88
N GLY A 28 3.41 10.35 9.67
CA GLY A 28 3.79 9.27 8.78
C GLY A 28 2.80 9.16 7.62
N GLY A 29 1.57 8.76 7.93
CA GLY A 29 0.55 8.60 6.91
C GLY A 29 -0.67 7.82 7.39
N ARG A 30 -1.65 7.77 6.50
CA ARG A 30 -2.99 7.22 6.74
C ARG A 30 -3.32 6.22 5.64
N VAL A 31 -3.94 5.10 6.00
CA VAL A 31 -4.33 4.04 5.06
C VAL A 31 -5.78 3.67 5.27
N VAL A 32 -6.49 3.49 4.16
CA VAL A 32 -7.79 2.81 4.10
C VAL A 32 -7.66 1.66 3.11
N VAL A 33 -8.03 0.45 3.53
CA VAL A 33 -8.06 -0.76 2.70
C VAL A 33 -9.50 -1.07 2.36
N LEU A 34 -9.83 -1.08 1.07
CA LEU A 34 -11.11 -1.55 0.55
C LEU A 34 -11.09 -3.08 0.46
N ASN A 35 -12.02 -3.72 1.18
CA ASN A 35 -12.13 -5.18 1.23
C ASN A 35 -13.59 -5.63 1.45
N THR A 36 -13.83 -6.93 1.58
CA THR A 36 -15.20 -7.46 1.68
C THR A 36 -15.95 -7.02 2.95
N ASN A 37 -15.25 -6.53 3.99
CA ASN A 37 -15.88 -6.09 5.23
C ASN A 37 -16.51 -4.70 5.10
N ASN A 38 -15.93 -3.81 4.29
CA ASN A 38 -16.43 -2.44 4.11
C ASN A 38 -17.15 -2.22 2.78
N LEU A 39 -16.93 -3.06 1.77
CA LEU A 39 -17.70 -3.08 0.54
C LEU A 39 -17.83 -4.53 0.02
N PRO A 40 -18.85 -5.30 0.44
CA PRO A 40 -19.00 -6.72 0.09
C PRO A 40 -18.94 -7.04 -1.41
N LEU A 41 -19.41 -6.11 -2.26
CA LEU A 41 -19.39 -6.22 -3.72
C LEU A 41 -17.99 -6.54 -4.28
N VAL A 42 -16.93 -6.08 -3.62
CA VAL A 42 -15.56 -6.31 -4.10
C VAL A 42 -15.18 -7.80 -4.07
N GLY A 43 -15.86 -8.59 -3.24
CA GLY A 43 -15.76 -10.05 -3.23
C GLY A 43 -16.26 -10.71 -4.51
N GLU A 44 -17.32 -10.16 -5.12
CA GLU A 44 -17.83 -10.64 -6.41
C GLU A 44 -16.94 -10.20 -7.58
N VAL A 45 -16.36 -9.00 -7.48
CA VAL A 45 -15.43 -8.47 -8.48
C VAL A 45 -14.07 -9.18 -8.42
N GLY A 46 -13.70 -9.72 -7.25
CA GLY A 46 -12.41 -10.37 -7.03
C GLY A 46 -11.23 -9.40 -6.91
N LEU A 47 -11.51 -8.12 -6.66
CA LEU A 47 -10.50 -7.06 -6.53
C LEU A 47 -10.64 -6.38 -5.18
N GLY A 48 -9.55 -5.86 -4.65
CA GLY A 48 -9.51 -5.01 -3.46
C GLY A 48 -8.80 -3.72 -3.80
N ALA A 49 -8.72 -2.80 -2.85
CA ALA A 49 -7.98 -1.57 -3.08
C ALA A 49 -7.38 -0.99 -1.80
N ASP A 50 -6.48 -0.04 -1.96
CA ASP A 50 -6.06 0.85 -0.87
C ASP A 50 -6.05 2.31 -1.32
N LEU A 51 -6.33 3.19 -0.36
CA LEU A 51 -5.99 4.61 -0.45
C LEU A 51 -4.95 4.89 0.63
N VAL A 52 -3.78 5.35 0.21
CA VAL A 52 -2.70 5.74 1.13
C VAL A 52 -2.40 7.22 0.96
N ARG A 53 -2.31 7.91 2.09
CA ARG A 53 -1.94 9.33 2.18
C ARG A 53 -0.74 9.46 3.07
N LEU A 54 0.40 9.76 2.46
CA LEU A 54 1.69 9.87 3.12
C LEU A 54 1.97 11.34 3.42
N ASP A 55 2.34 11.63 4.67
CA ASP A 55 2.70 12.98 5.08
C ASP A 55 4.04 13.39 4.44
N GLY A 56 4.35 14.69 4.48
CA GLY A 56 5.57 15.25 3.90
C GLY A 56 6.83 14.54 4.38
N SER A 57 7.68 14.12 3.44
CA SER A 57 8.95 13.41 3.71
C SER A 57 8.80 12.06 4.43
N ALA A 58 7.58 11.57 4.65
CA ALA A 58 7.37 10.27 5.26
C ALA A 58 7.61 9.12 4.26
N MET A 59 7.69 7.90 4.78
CA MET A 59 7.96 6.69 4.00
C MET A 59 6.92 5.61 4.30
N CYS A 60 6.39 4.99 3.26
CA CYS A 60 5.77 3.67 3.36
C CYS A 60 6.89 2.63 3.35
N CYS A 61 7.11 1.96 4.47
CA CYS A 61 8.23 1.04 4.65
C CYS A 61 8.20 -0.11 3.64
N PRO A 62 9.37 -0.68 3.29
CA PRO A 62 9.44 -1.78 2.33
C PRO A 62 8.50 -2.92 2.70
N GLY A 63 7.61 -3.29 1.79
CA GLY A 63 6.62 -4.33 2.00
C GLY A 63 6.20 -5.01 0.70
N PHE A 64 5.46 -6.10 0.83
CA PHE A 64 4.94 -6.89 -0.29
C PHE A 64 3.56 -7.45 0.07
N SER A 65 2.78 -7.84 -0.95
CA SER A 65 1.52 -8.55 -0.73
C SER A 65 1.79 -10.04 -0.50
N CYS A 66 1.23 -10.57 0.58
CA CYS A 66 1.44 -11.97 1.01
C CYS A 66 0.51 -12.97 0.29
N ASP A 67 -0.58 -12.47 -0.26
CA ASP A 67 -1.67 -13.23 -0.88
C ASP A 67 -1.46 -13.47 -2.38
N SER A 68 -0.23 -13.33 -2.88
CA SER A 68 0.07 -13.46 -4.31
C SER A 68 -0.76 -12.51 -5.19
N ALA A 69 -1.07 -11.30 -4.72
CA ALA A 69 -1.76 -10.31 -5.53
C ALA A 69 -0.77 -9.33 -6.20
N LEU A 70 -1.12 -8.89 -7.41
CA LEU A 70 -0.43 -7.75 -8.01
C LEU A 70 -1.18 -6.46 -7.64
N GLN A 71 -0.45 -5.35 -7.64
CA GLN A 71 -0.99 -4.05 -7.28
C GLN A 71 -0.81 -3.10 -8.47
N VAL A 72 -1.89 -2.47 -8.91
CA VAL A 72 -1.87 -1.39 -9.89
C VAL A 72 -2.01 -0.09 -9.12
N THR A 73 -0.93 0.67 -8.98
CA THR A 73 -0.88 1.87 -8.15
C THR A 73 -0.90 3.12 -9.03
N TYR A 74 -1.84 4.01 -8.75
CA TYR A 74 -1.98 5.32 -9.39
C TYR A 74 -1.74 6.44 -8.38
N ILE A 75 -0.83 7.36 -8.70
CA ILE A 75 -0.55 8.51 -7.85
C ILE A 75 -1.63 9.56 -8.07
N VAL A 76 -2.38 9.86 -7.02
CA VAL A 76 -3.53 10.77 -7.05
C VAL A 76 -3.07 12.20 -6.79
N ARG A 77 -2.21 12.42 -5.79
CA ARG A 77 -1.70 13.74 -5.40
C ARG A 77 -0.24 13.67 -4.97
N GLY A 78 0.43 14.81 -5.02
CA GLY A 78 1.82 14.95 -4.57
C GLY A 78 2.82 14.24 -5.46
N SER A 79 3.99 13.95 -4.89
CA SER A 79 5.09 13.30 -5.59
C SER A 79 6.03 12.61 -4.61
N GLY A 80 6.88 11.73 -5.12
CA GLY A 80 7.81 10.99 -4.28
C GLY A 80 8.70 10.06 -5.06
N HIS A 81 9.52 9.31 -4.35
CA HIS A 81 10.42 8.30 -4.89
C HIS A 81 9.88 6.91 -4.66
N VAL A 82 9.89 6.07 -5.68
CA VAL A 82 9.42 4.69 -5.63
C VAL A 82 10.55 3.75 -6.02
N GLN A 83 10.72 2.68 -5.25
CA GLN A 83 11.65 1.60 -5.56
C GLN A 83 10.92 0.26 -5.50
N ILE A 84 11.13 -0.58 -6.52
CA ILE A 84 10.61 -1.94 -6.58
C ILE A 84 11.78 -2.92 -6.78
N VAL A 85 11.82 -3.94 -5.94
CA VAL A 85 12.82 -5.01 -5.95
C VAL A 85 12.11 -6.34 -6.25
N GLY A 86 12.62 -7.06 -7.25
CA GLY A 86 12.15 -8.37 -7.65
C GLY A 86 12.58 -9.47 -6.68
N ILE A 87 11.98 -10.65 -6.84
CA ILE A 87 12.27 -11.83 -6.00
C ILE A 87 13.71 -12.35 -6.15
N ASP A 88 14.41 -11.97 -7.22
CA ASP A 88 15.84 -12.26 -7.43
C ASP A 88 16.76 -11.23 -6.75
N GLY A 89 16.20 -10.32 -5.95
CA GLY A 89 16.92 -9.26 -5.26
C GLY A 89 17.33 -8.10 -6.16
N LYS A 90 16.96 -8.10 -7.45
CA LYS A 90 17.30 -7.00 -8.36
C LYS A 90 16.27 -5.89 -8.30
N ARG A 91 16.78 -4.66 -8.29
CA ARG A 91 15.95 -3.46 -8.43
C ARG A 91 15.43 -3.37 -9.86
N VAL A 92 14.12 -3.53 -10.03
CA VAL A 92 13.45 -3.52 -11.34
C VAL A 92 12.85 -2.17 -11.68
N LEU A 93 12.58 -1.34 -10.66
CA LEU A 93 12.12 0.03 -10.84
C LEU A 93 12.74 0.92 -9.78
N GLU A 94 13.22 2.07 -10.20
CA GLU A 94 13.54 3.19 -9.34
C GLU A 94 13.25 4.48 -10.09
N THR A 95 12.29 5.25 -9.59
CA THR A 95 11.90 6.49 -10.25
C THR A 95 11.21 7.44 -9.29
N THR A 96 11.28 8.72 -9.62
CA THR A 96 10.36 9.71 -9.07
C THR A 96 9.01 9.57 -9.77
N VAL A 97 7.94 9.64 -8.99
CA VAL A 97 6.55 9.63 -9.45
C VAL A 97 5.85 10.90 -8.97
N LYS A 98 4.83 11.31 -9.72
CA LYS A 98 3.96 12.44 -9.41
C LYS A 98 2.51 12.11 -9.76
N ALA A 99 1.58 12.94 -9.29
CA ALA A 99 0.17 12.85 -9.67
C ALA A 99 -0.01 12.59 -11.17
N GLY A 100 -0.84 11.59 -11.51
CA GLY A 100 -1.05 11.14 -12.88
C GLY A 100 -0.17 9.96 -13.32
N ASN A 101 0.87 9.60 -12.56
CA ASN A 101 1.65 8.41 -12.86
C ASN A 101 0.97 7.11 -12.38
N LEU A 102 1.15 6.05 -13.16
CA LEU A 102 0.67 4.71 -12.86
C LEU A 102 1.83 3.72 -12.98
N PHE A 103 1.94 2.78 -12.04
CA PHE A 103 2.88 1.67 -12.13
C PHE A 103 2.26 0.40 -11.53
N ILE A 104 2.86 -0.73 -11.86
CA ILE A 104 2.41 -2.05 -11.38
C ILE A 104 3.48 -2.63 -10.48
N VAL A 105 3.07 -3.15 -9.33
CA VAL A 105 3.88 -3.96 -8.43
C VAL A 105 3.53 -5.42 -8.66
N PRO A 106 4.43 -6.23 -9.26
CA PRO A 106 4.19 -7.64 -9.43
C PRO A 106 4.09 -8.38 -8.09
N ARG A 107 3.50 -9.57 -8.13
CA ARG A 107 3.34 -10.45 -6.96
C ARG A 107 4.69 -10.72 -6.30
N PHE A 108 4.73 -10.66 -4.96
CA PHE A 108 5.92 -10.85 -4.13
C PHE A 108 7.07 -9.85 -4.32
N PHE A 109 6.89 -8.82 -5.15
CA PHE A 109 7.91 -7.79 -5.29
C PHE A 109 7.83 -6.86 -4.09
N VAL A 110 8.99 -6.48 -3.58
CA VAL A 110 9.09 -5.54 -2.47
C VAL A 110 9.03 -4.13 -3.03
N ILE A 111 8.13 -3.31 -2.48
CA ILE A 111 8.01 -1.91 -2.84
C ILE A 111 8.22 -1.01 -1.62
N SER A 112 8.91 0.09 -1.82
CA SER A 112 9.00 1.21 -0.88
C SER A 112 8.63 2.51 -1.59
N LYS A 113 8.01 3.43 -0.85
CA LYS A 113 7.64 4.75 -1.34
C LYS A 113 8.02 5.82 -0.33
N ILE A 114 8.71 6.87 -0.77
CA ILE A 114 9.07 8.02 0.06
C ILE A 114 8.38 9.25 -0.53
N GLY A 115 7.59 9.96 0.26
CA GLY A 115 6.96 11.20 -0.17
C GLY A 115 7.96 12.34 -0.23
N ASN A 116 7.76 13.27 -1.16
CA ASN A 116 8.44 14.56 -1.13
C ASN A 116 7.90 15.43 0.04
N PRO A 117 8.48 16.61 0.33
CA PRO A 117 8.06 17.46 1.45
C PRO A 117 6.57 17.82 1.45
N GLU A 118 5.93 17.85 0.28
CA GLU A 118 4.49 18.13 0.12
C GLU A 118 3.60 16.92 0.38
N GLY A 119 4.18 15.73 0.58
CA GLY A 119 3.48 14.46 0.74
C GLY A 119 3.16 13.76 -0.58
N MET A 120 2.54 12.59 -0.47
CA MET A 120 2.16 11.77 -1.61
C MET A 120 0.92 10.95 -1.31
N GLU A 121 -0.04 10.93 -2.23
CA GLU A 121 -1.26 10.14 -2.12
C GLU A 121 -1.41 9.22 -3.33
N TRP A 122 -1.78 7.97 -3.10
CA TRP A 122 -2.02 7.01 -4.16
C TRP A 122 -3.20 6.10 -3.85
N PHE A 123 -3.79 5.59 -4.92
CA PHE A 123 -4.81 4.56 -4.88
C PHE A 123 -4.29 3.32 -5.59
N SER A 124 -4.39 2.15 -4.97
CA SER A 124 -4.01 0.89 -5.61
C SER A 124 -5.21 0.00 -5.81
N ILE A 125 -5.32 -0.63 -6.99
CA ILE A 125 -6.23 -1.75 -7.23
C ILE A 125 -5.42 -3.04 -7.12
N ILE A 126 -5.94 -4.00 -6.38
CA ILE A 126 -5.22 -5.18 -5.96
C ILE A 126 -6.02 -6.40 -6.40
N THR A 127 -5.36 -7.40 -6.99
CA THR A 127 -6.03 -8.57 -7.58
C THR A 127 -6.43 -9.62 -6.53
N THR A 128 -7.06 -9.17 -5.45
CA THR A 128 -7.63 -9.97 -4.38
C THR A 128 -8.64 -9.13 -3.60
N PRO A 129 -9.81 -9.65 -3.23
CA PRO A 129 -10.83 -8.88 -2.53
C PRO A 129 -10.49 -8.59 -1.06
N ASN A 130 -9.49 -9.27 -0.50
CA ASN A 130 -9.03 -9.07 0.87
C ASN A 130 -7.51 -8.92 0.91
N PRO A 131 -6.98 -7.72 0.54
CA PRO A 131 -5.55 -7.50 0.46
C PRO A 131 -4.84 -7.67 1.80
N ILE A 132 -3.78 -8.48 1.81
CA ILE A 132 -2.91 -8.65 2.97
C ILE A 132 -1.49 -8.23 2.62
N PHE A 133 -1.01 -7.21 3.33
CA PHE A 133 0.35 -6.69 3.21
C PHE A 133 1.19 -7.11 4.40
N THR A 134 2.48 -7.35 4.15
CA THR A 134 3.48 -7.40 5.21
C THR A 134 4.59 -6.38 4.96
N HIS A 135 5.20 -5.94 6.05
CA HIS A 135 6.28 -4.98 6.05
C HIS A 135 7.56 -5.66 6.52
N LEU A 136 8.70 -5.30 5.91
CA LEU A 136 10.01 -5.80 6.32
C LEU A 136 10.54 -5.09 7.57
N ALA A 137 10.21 -3.80 7.72
CA ALA A 137 10.63 -2.97 8.85
C ALA A 137 9.42 -2.30 9.54
N GLY A 138 9.54 -2.02 10.84
CA GLY A 138 8.48 -1.41 11.65
C GLY A 138 8.02 -2.29 12.83
N ARG A 139 7.04 -1.80 13.60
CA ARG A 139 6.57 -2.45 14.84
C ARG A 139 5.99 -3.86 14.61
N THR A 140 5.25 -4.05 13.52
CA THR A 140 4.57 -5.31 13.15
C THR A 140 5.26 -6.01 11.97
N SER A 141 6.57 -5.81 11.82
CA SER A 141 7.30 -6.26 10.64
C SER A 141 7.86 -7.68 10.75
N ALA A 142 8.16 -8.27 9.59
CA ALA A 142 8.78 -9.59 9.49
C ALA A 142 10.10 -9.65 10.26
N TRP A 143 10.96 -8.63 10.15
CA TRP A 143 12.24 -8.63 10.89
C TRP A 143 12.04 -8.53 12.39
N LYS A 144 11.06 -7.76 12.87
CA LYS A 144 10.77 -7.66 14.31
C LYS A 144 10.20 -8.96 14.89
N ALA A 145 9.56 -9.79 14.05
CA ALA A 145 9.02 -11.08 14.44
C ALA A 145 10.08 -12.20 14.52
N LEU A 146 11.23 -12.04 13.88
CA LEU A 146 12.34 -13.00 13.95
C LEU A 146 13.12 -12.86 15.27
N SER A 147 13.72 -13.96 15.73
CA SER A 147 14.58 -13.89 16.91
C SER A 147 15.86 -13.10 16.61
N PRO A 148 16.44 -12.41 17.61
CA PRO A 148 17.71 -11.72 17.44
C PRO A 148 18.81 -12.61 16.86
N GLN A 149 18.87 -13.88 17.28
CA GLN A 149 19.87 -14.84 16.81
C GLN A 149 19.73 -15.16 15.31
N VAL A 150 18.49 -15.25 14.81
CA VAL A 150 18.25 -15.46 13.37
C VAL A 150 18.70 -14.24 12.57
N LEU A 151 18.39 -13.03 13.05
CA LEU A 151 18.81 -11.79 12.38
C LEU A 151 20.34 -11.65 12.40
N GLN A 152 20.99 -11.95 13.52
CA GLN A 152 22.44 -11.92 13.67
C GLN A 152 23.13 -12.85 12.67
N ALA A 153 22.67 -14.11 12.60
CA ALA A 153 23.21 -15.09 11.66
C ALA A 153 22.93 -14.71 10.20
N ALA A 154 21.72 -14.23 9.89
CA ALA A 154 21.32 -13.89 8.53
C ALA A 154 22.02 -12.63 7.98
N PHE A 155 22.20 -11.60 8.80
CA PHE A 155 22.81 -10.33 8.39
C PHE A 155 24.31 -10.23 8.74
N ASN A 156 24.87 -11.24 9.41
CA ASN A 156 26.26 -11.24 9.90
C ASN A 156 26.58 -9.98 10.72
N VAL A 157 25.75 -9.69 11.72
CA VAL A 157 25.89 -8.52 12.61
C VAL A 157 26.19 -8.95 14.05
N PRO A 158 26.90 -8.10 14.83
CA PRO A 158 27.20 -8.38 16.24
C PRO A 158 25.95 -8.55 17.10
N THR A 159 26.14 -9.18 18.25
CA THR A 159 25.16 -9.25 19.35
C THR A 159 24.84 -7.89 19.95
#